data_AF-A0A1V2G0J2-F1
#
_entry.id   AF-A0A1V2G0J2-F1
#
_cell.length_a   1.000
_cell.length_b   1.000
_cell.length_c   1.000
_cell.angle_alpha   90.00
_cell.angle_beta   90.00
_cell.angle_gamma   90.00
#
_symmetry.space_group_name_H-M   'P 1'
#
loop_
_entity.id
_entity.type
_entity.pdbx_description
1 polymer ?
#
loop_
_entity_poly.entity_id
_entity_poly.type
_entity_poly.pdbx_seq_one_letter_code
_entity_poly.pdbx_strand_id
1 'polypeptide(L)'
;MDDALFAKALPDDKLQLIVAIADPTAWIAEGSKLDKAAKIRAFTNYLPGFNIPMLPRELSDDLCSLRANEVRPVLACRMTLSADGTIEDNIEFFAATIESKAKLVYDLVSDWL
;
A
#
# COMPACT_ATOMS: atom_id res chain seq x y z
N MET A 1 1.59 7.33 -1.52
CA MET A 1 2.40 6.09 -1.52
C MET A 1 1.50 5.07 -0.89
N ASP A 2 1.02 4.16 -1.72
CA ASP A 2 -0.22 3.43 -1.43
C ASP A 2 0.09 2.01 -0.97
N ASP A 3 1.32 1.56 -1.20
CA ASP A 3 1.87 0.26 -0.88
C ASP A 3 3.15 0.38 -0.03
N ALA A 4 3.32 -0.57 0.89
CA ALA A 4 4.52 -0.80 1.67
C ALA A 4 4.79 -2.30 1.77
N LEU A 5 6.07 -2.68 1.76
CA LEU A 5 6.50 -4.08 1.69
C LEU A 5 7.37 -4.46 2.89
N PHE A 6 7.14 -5.67 3.41
CA PHE A 6 8.01 -6.30 4.41
C PHE A 6 8.29 -7.74 3.99
N ALA A 7 9.57 -8.12 3.96
CA ALA A 7 10.01 -9.46 3.63
C ALA A 7 10.81 -10.07 4.80
N LYS A 8 10.65 -11.38 5.01
CA LYS A 8 11.36 -12.14 6.04
C LYS A 8 11.68 -13.55 5.54
N ALA A 9 12.90 -14.02 5.77
CA ALA A 9 13.25 -15.42 5.51
C ALA A 9 12.52 -16.37 6.47
N LEU A 10 12.07 -17.50 5.93
CA LEU A 10 11.52 -18.63 6.66
C LEU A 10 12.45 -19.85 6.52
N PRO A 11 12.25 -20.93 7.30
CA PRO A 11 12.92 -22.21 7.07
C PRO A 11 12.63 -22.78 5.67
N ASP A 12 13.40 -23.78 5.25
CA ASP A 12 13.20 -24.53 4.01
C ASP A 12 13.27 -23.68 2.72
N ASP A 13 14.13 -22.66 2.71
CA ASP A 13 14.34 -21.74 1.59
C ASP A 13 13.05 -20.99 1.15
N LYS A 14 12.14 -20.77 2.11
CA LYS A 14 10.89 -20.04 1.90
C LYS A 14 11.03 -18.57 2.29
N LEU A 15 10.17 -17.73 1.72
CA LEU A 15 10.07 -16.31 2.06
C LEU A 15 8.66 -15.99 2.57
N GLN A 16 8.57 -15.16 3.59
CA GLN A 16 7.33 -14.49 3.96
C GLN A 16 7.32 -13.08 3.37
N LEU A 17 6.25 -12.73 2.66
CA LEU A 17 5.98 -11.39 2.18
C LEU A 17 4.73 -10.85 2.86
N ILE A 18 4.80 -9.60 3.32
CA ILE A 18 3.62 -8.81 3.70
C ILE A 18 3.54 -7.61 2.77
N VAL A 19 2.42 -7.49 2.08
CA VAL A 19 2.05 -6.30 1.30
C VAL A 19 1.02 -5.52 2.12
N ALA A 20 1.35 -4.30 2.51
CA ALA A 20 0.48 -3.41 3.26
C ALA A 20 -0.02 -2.29 2.35
N ILE A 21 -1.34 -2.18 2.17
CA ILE A 21 -1.99 -1.19 1.32
C ILE A 21 -2.64 -0.12 2.20
N ALA A 22 -2.49 1.14 1.81
CA ALA A 22 -3.19 2.27 2.42
C ALA A 22 -4.70 1.99 2.52
N ASP A 23 -5.32 2.40 3.61
CA ASP A 23 -6.76 2.20 3.83
C ASP A 23 -7.57 3.51 3.80
N PRO A 24 -7.91 4.05 2.60
CA PRO A 24 -8.87 5.13 2.48
C PRO A 24 -10.27 4.78 2.97
N THR A 25 -10.64 3.49 3.01
CA THR A 25 -11.99 3.06 3.42
C THR A 25 -12.23 3.22 4.91
N ALA A 26 -11.16 3.28 5.72
CA ALA A 26 -11.21 3.71 7.11
C ALA A 26 -11.77 5.14 7.29
N TRP A 27 -11.68 5.99 6.24
CA TRP A 27 -12.13 7.38 6.25
C TRP A 27 -13.36 7.63 5.37
N ILE A 28 -13.58 6.79 4.35
CA ILE A 28 -14.62 6.97 3.33
C ILE A 28 -15.62 5.82 3.44
N ALA A 29 -16.67 6.03 4.22
CA ALA A 29 -17.80 5.11 4.29
C ALA A 29 -18.56 5.08 2.95
N GLU A 30 -19.08 3.91 2.60
CA GLU A 30 -19.93 3.70 1.42
C GLU A 30 -21.14 4.64 1.46
N GLY A 31 -21.49 5.23 0.30
CA GLY A 31 -22.64 6.13 0.17
C GLY A 31 -22.40 7.55 0.70
N SER A 32 -21.26 7.83 1.33
CA SER A 32 -20.86 9.18 1.75
C SER A 32 -20.71 10.14 0.56
N LYS A 33 -20.64 11.45 0.85
CA LYS A 33 -20.37 12.45 -0.20
C LYS A 33 -19.02 12.22 -0.89
N LEU A 34 -18.03 11.76 -0.13
CA LEU A 34 -16.70 11.41 -0.64
C LEU A 34 -16.75 10.18 -1.54
N ASP A 35 -17.45 9.11 -1.13
CA ASP A 35 -17.65 7.91 -1.97
C ASP A 35 -18.32 8.27 -3.30
N LYS A 36 -19.42 9.04 -3.27
CA LYS A 36 -20.12 9.47 -4.48
C LYS A 36 -19.21 10.26 -5.42
N ALA A 37 -18.39 11.16 -4.89
CA ALA A 37 -17.43 11.94 -5.69
C ALA A 37 -16.32 11.05 -6.27
N ALA A 38 -15.76 10.13 -5.48
CA ALA A 38 -14.75 9.17 -5.92
C ALA A 38 -15.30 8.27 -7.03
N LYS A 39 -16.54 7.77 -6.88
CA LYS A 39 -17.25 6.92 -7.85
C LYS A 39 -17.48 7.60 -9.19
N ILE A 40 -17.77 8.91 -9.19
CA ILE A 40 -17.90 9.71 -10.42
C ILE A 40 -16.54 9.89 -11.11
N ARG A 41 -15.48 10.12 -10.35
CA ARG A 41 -14.12 10.32 -10.89
C ARG A 41 -13.48 9.02 -11.39
N ALA A 42 -13.78 7.91 -10.73
CA ALA A 42 -13.29 6.54 -10.94
C ALA A 42 -11.77 6.34 -10.77
N PHE A 43 -10.94 7.27 -11.24
CA PHE A 43 -9.49 7.20 -11.17
C PHE A 43 -8.89 8.60 -10.97
N THR A 44 -7.66 8.66 -10.46
CA THR A 44 -6.83 9.87 -10.55
C THR A 44 -6.36 10.01 -12.00
N ASN A 45 -6.57 11.18 -12.60
CA ASN A 45 -6.08 11.47 -13.95
C ASN A 45 -4.66 12.04 -13.86
N TYR A 46 -3.68 11.32 -14.42
CA TYR A 46 -2.28 11.72 -14.45
C TYR A 46 -1.94 12.38 -15.79
N LEU A 47 -1.51 13.64 -15.73
CA LEU A 47 -1.13 14.46 -16.88
C LEU A 47 0.38 14.79 -16.79
N PRO A 48 1.04 15.17 -17.89
CA PRO A 48 2.41 15.63 -17.83
C PRO A 48 2.56 16.81 -16.86
N GLY A 49 3.28 16.60 -15.76
CA GLY A 49 3.59 17.60 -14.74
C GLY A 49 2.56 17.79 -13.61
N PHE A 50 1.37 17.18 -13.67
CA PHE A 50 0.40 17.23 -12.55
C PHE A 50 -0.68 16.15 -12.62
N ASN A 51 -1.45 16.00 -11.54
CA ASN A 51 -2.57 15.07 -11.47
C ASN A 51 -3.86 15.73 -10.97
N ILE A 52 -5.01 15.21 -11.44
CA ILE A 52 -6.35 15.52 -10.92
C ILE A 52 -6.75 14.34 -10.02
N PRO A 53 -6.66 14.47 -8.69
CA PRO A 53 -6.81 13.34 -7.79
C PRO A 53 -8.28 12.87 -7.71
N MET A 54 -8.45 11.55 -7.56
CA MET A 54 -9.75 10.92 -7.30
C MET A 54 -10.30 11.33 -5.94
N LEU A 55 -9.43 11.36 -4.92
CA LEU A 55 -9.75 11.74 -3.55
C LEU A 55 -9.24 13.16 -3.25
N PRO A 56 -9.76 13.84 -2.20
CA PRO A 56 -9.15 15.06 -1.71
C PRO A 56 -7.66 14.87 -1.37
N ARG A 57 -6.83 15.89 -1.63
CA ARG A 57 -5.37 15.79 -1.43
C ARG A 57 -5.00 15.56 0.03
N GLU A 58 -5.80 16.09 0.96
CA GLU A 58 -5.61 15.90 2.39
C GLU A 58 -5.74 14.41 2.78
N LEU A 59 -6.57 13.65 2.05
CA LEU A 59 -6.69 12.20 2.25
C LEU A 59 -5.60 11.44 1.50
N SER A 60 -5.40 11.71 0.20
CA SER A 60 -4.46 10.94 -0.62
C SER A 60 -3.00 11.17 -0.27
N ASP A 61 -2.62 12.44 -0.09
CA ASP A 61 -1.21 12.84 -0.03
C ASP A 61 -0.68 12.84 1.42
N ASP A 62 -1.59 12.79 2.41
CA ASP A 62 -1.26 12.87 3.84
C ASP A 62 -1.79 11.69 4.65
N LEU A 63 -3.11 11.63 4.92
CA LEU A 63 -3.70 10.65 5.85
C LEU A 63 -3.56 9.19 5.38
N CYS A 64 -3.72 8.94 4.09
CA CYS A 64 -3.63 7.58 3.53
C CYS A 64 -2.22 7.24 3.05
N SER A 65 -1.40 8.23 2.67
CA SER A 65 -0.06 7.96 2.17
C SER A 65 0.80 7.34 3.29
N LEU A 66 1.46 6.22 2.97
CA LEU A 66 2.31 5.43 3.87
C LEU A 66 3.67 6.08 4.10
N ARG A 67 3.69 7.32 4.59
CA ARG A 67 4.90 8.13 4.79
C ARG A 67 5.91 7.43 5.71
N ALA A 68 7.18 7.67 5.43
CA ALA A 68 8.26 7.19 6.28
C ALA A 68 8.16 7.83 7.67
N ASN A 69 8.41 7.02 8.70
CA ASN A 69 8.47 7.41 10.10
C ASN A 69 7.13 7.93 10.66
N GLU A 70 6.03 7.62 9.99
CA GLU A 70 4.68 7.96 10.44
C GLU A 70 3.79 6.71 10.53
N VAL A 71 2.99 6.64 11.59
CA VAL A 71 2.07 5.53 11.84
C VAL A 71 0.84 5.67 10.94
N ARG A 72 0.44 4.58 10.26
CA ARG A 72 -0.68 4.55 9.32
C ARG A 72 -1.51 3.26 9.42
N PRO A 73 -2.86 3.35 9.34
CA PRO A 73 -3.71 2.18 9.18
C PRO A 73 -3.56 1.61 7.78
N VAL A 74 -3.57 0.28 7.68
CA VAL A 74 -3.43 -0.45 6.41
C VAL A 74 -4.33 -1.68 6.37
N LEU A 75 -4.73 -2.05 5.16
CA LEU A 75 -5.17 -3.41 4.86
C LEU A 75 -3.95 -4.20 4.37
N ALA A 76 -3.57 -5.24 5.10
CA ALA A 76 -2.38 -6.03 4.80
C ALA A 76 -2.74 -7.43 4.29
N CYS A 77 -1.86 -7.98 3.46
CA CYS A 77 -1.89 -9.36 2.98
C CYS A 77 -0.56 -10.03 3.34
N ARG A 78 -0.62 -11.13 4.10
CA ARG A 78 0.53 -12.00 4.37
C ARG A 78 0.46 -13.21 3.47
N MET A 79 1.58 -13.54 2.84
CA MET A 79 1.74 -14.73 2.00
C MET A 79 3.09 -15.42 2.26
N THR A 80 3.11 -16.73 2.07
CA THR A 80 4.33 -17.55 2.05
C THR A 80 4.68 -17.88 0.60
N LEU A 81 5.93 -17.67 0.24
CA LEU A 81 6.50 -17.99 -1.07
C LEU A 81 7.39 -19.22 -0.90
N SER A 82 7.13 -20.25 -1.71
CA SER A 82 7.99 -21.42 -1.86
C SER A 82 9.32 -21.06 -2.51
N ALA A 83 10.30 -21.97 -2.46
CA ALA A 83 11.63 -21.76 -3.04
C ALA A 83 11.60 -21.47 -4.57
N ASP A 84 10.56 -21.93 -5.27
CA ASP A 84 10.33 -21.65 -6.69
C ASP A 84 9.51 -20.38 -6.96
N GLY A 85 9.11 -19.65 -5.90
CA GLY A 85 8.28 -18.45 -5.96
C GLY A 85 6.78 -18.71 -5.93
N THR A 86 6.31 -19.97 -5.84
CA THR A 86 4.87 -20.28 -5.74
C THR A 86 4.28 -19.71 -4.45
N ILE A 87 3.11 -19.06 -4.56
CA ILE A 87 2.35 -18.58 -3.40
C ILE A 87 1.62 -19.78 -2.78
N GLU A 88 1.89 -20.07 -1.51
CA GLU A 88 1.21 -21.15 -0.77
C GLU A 88 -0.21 -20.76 -0.34
N ASP A 89 -1.06 -21.75 -0.02
CA ASP A 89 -2.48 -21.56 0.29
C ASP A 89 -2.78 -20.78 1.59
N ASN A 90 -1.77 -20.56 2.44
CA ASN A 90 -1.92 -19.92 3.76
C ASN A 90 -1.97 -18.39 3.71
N ILE A 91 -2.55 -17.82 2.65
CA ILE A 91 -2.74 -16.38 2.49
C ILE A 91 -3.71 -15.84 3.54
N GLU A 92 -3.37 -14.72 4.15
CA GLU A 92 -4.22 -14.06 5.14
C GLU A 92 -4.30 -12.55 4.92
N PHE A 93 -5.52 -12.03 4.81
CA PHE A 93 -5.80 -10.60 4.81
C PHE A 93 -6.21 -10.15 6.21
N PHE A 94 -5.63 -9.05 6.68
CA PHE A 94 -5.90 -8.51 8.01
C PHE A 94 -5.73 -6.98 8.04
N ALA A 95 -6.53 -6.30 8.86
CA ALA A 95 -6.30 -4.89 9.18
C ALA A 95 -5.09 -4.77 10.11
N ALA A 96 -4.25 -3.77 9.89
CA ALA A 96 -3.08 -3.52 10.70
C ALA A 96 -2.76 -2.03 10.81
N THR A 97 -1.71 -1.73 11.58
CA THR A 97 -1.12 -0.40 11.68
C THR A 97 0.38 -0.56 11.53
N ILE A 98 0.98 0.22 10.64
CA ILE A 98 2.41 0.16 10.33
C ILE A 98 3.07 1.51 10.49
N GLU A 99 4.39 1.52 10.57
CA GLU A 99 5.22 2.71 10.41
C GLU A 99 6.32 2.37 9.41
N SER A 100 6.27 2.95 8.21
CA SER A 100 7.30 2.73 7.20
C SER A 100 8.64 3.25 7.70
N LYS A 101 9.73 2.50 7.53
CA LYS A 101 11.06 2.88 8.05
C LYS A 101 11.93 3.61 7.03
N ALA A 102 11.53 3.61 5.77
CA ALA A 102 12.24 4.33 4.71
C ALA A 102 11.30 4.63 3.54
N LYS A 103 11.51 5.79 2.91
CA LYS A 103 10.96 6.08 1.59
C LYS A 103 12.07 5.87 0.56
N LEU A 104 12.03 4.74 -0.12
CA LEU A 104 13.02 4.39 -1.13
C LEU A 104 12.62 4.92 -2.51
N VAL A 105 13.60 5.12 -3.38
CA VAL A 105 13.44 5.60 -4.75
C VAL A 105 13.98 4.51 -5.68
N TYR A 106 13.24 4.18 -6.73
CA TYR A 106 13.58 3.08 -7.65
C TYR A 106 15.01 3.15 -8.18
N ASP A 107 15.43 4.31 -8.70
CA ASP A 107 16.78 4.47 -9.25
C ASP A 107 17.85 4.22 -8.18
N LEU A 108 17.68 4.76 -6.97
CA LEU A 108 18.64 4.59 -5.88
C LEU A 108 18.74 3.14 -5.38
N VAL A 109 17.63 2.40 -5.38
CA VAL A 109 17.65 0.97 -5.02
C VAL A 109 18.31 0.14 -6.12
N SER A 110 18.03 0.47 -7.38
CA SER A 110 18.57 -0.25 -8.53
C SER A 110 20.07 -0.02 -8.68
N ASP A 111 20.55 1.21 -8.48
CA ASP A 111 21.97 1.57 -8.53
C ASP A 111 22.78 0.92 -7.39
N TRP A 112 22.13 0.55 -6.29
CA TRP A 112 22.78 -0.04 -5.12
C TRP A 112 22.97 -1.57 -5.20
N LEU A 113 22.03 -2.29 -5.83
CA LEU A 113 22.04 -3.76 -5.98
C LEU A 113 23.07 -4.24 -7.00
#